data_AF-A0A2S9FTK0-F1
#
_entry.id   AF-A0A2S9FTK0-F1
#
_cell.length_a   1.000
_cell.length_b   1.000
_cell.length_c   1.000
_cell.angle_alpha   90.00
_cell.angle_beta   90.00
_cell.angle_gamma   90.00
#
_symmetry.space_group_name_H-M   'P 1'
#
loop_
_entity.id
_entity.type
_entity.pdbx_description
1 polymer ?
#
loop_
_entity_poly.entity_id
_entity_poly.type
_entity_poly.pdbx_seq_one_letter_code
_entity_poly.pdbx_strand_id
1 'polypeptide(L)'
;GIREVPLHVLTDGVDLRDGVDDIPYDIHDRAKVTTAGATPAELVETYRQALADSGGDGVVAVHLSAALSSTYSAAVTAAREFGPSVRVI
;
A
#
# COMPACT_ATOMS: atom_id res chain seq x y z
N GLY A 1 12.55 -8.36 -7.28
CA GLY A 1 13.01 -7.22 -6.45
C GLY A 1 11.99 -6.93 -5.37
N ILE A 2 12.20 -5.89 -4.57
CA ILE A 2 11.22 -5.39 -3.58
C ILE A 2 10.48 -4.22 -4.21
N ARG A 3 9.16 -4.17 -4.03
CA ARG A 3 8.29 -3.07 -4.46
C ARG A 3 7.58 -2.54 -3.22
N GLU A 4 7.66 -1.23 -3.02
CA GLU A 4 7.01 -0.55 -1.91
C GLU A 4 5.77 0.17 -2.43
N VAL A 5 4.64 -0.03 -1.76
CA VAL A 5 3.39 0.68 -2.04
C VAL A 5 3.25 1.77 -0.99
N PRO A 6 3.19 3.05 -1.40
CA PRO A 6 3.14 4.14 -0.44
C PRO A 6 1.84 4.09 0.36
N LEU A 7 1.92 4.54 1.61
CA LEU A 7 0.75 4.87 2.41
C LEU A 7 0.38 6.33 2.21
N HIS A 8 -0.77 6.72 2.73
CA HIS A 8 -1.32 8.06 2.53
C HIS A 8 -1.28 8.87 3.80
N VAL A 9 -0.91 10.14 3.67
CA VAL A 9 -0.99 11.18 4.70
C VAL A 9 -2.02 12.21 4.24
N LEU A 10 -3.11 12.32 4.99
CA LEU A 10 -4.21 13.23 4.72
C LEU A 10 -4.07 14.47 5.60
N THR A 11 -3.96 15.64 4.98
CA THR A 11 -3.82 16.92 5.68
C THR A 11 -4.46 18.04 4.87
N ASP A 12 -5.28 18.89 5.51
CA ASP A 12 -5.93 20.04 4.86
C ASP A 12 -6.66 19.72 3.53
N GLY A 13 -7.21 18.50 3.40
CA GLY A 13 -7.91 18.03 2.20
C GLY A 13 -6.98 17.56 1.07
N VAL A 14 -5.67 17.53 1.31
CA VAL A 14 -4.65 16.98 0.42
C VAL A 14 -4.33 15.55 0.84
N ASP A 15 -4.16 14.70 -0.16
CA ASP A 15 -3.67 13.32 -0.03
C ASP A 15 -2.24 13.25 -0.54
N LEU A 16 -1.29 13.00 0.37
CA LEU A 16 0.14 12.88 0.08
C LEU A 16 0.59 11.44 0.25
N ARG A 17 1.38 10.94 -0.69
CA ARG A 17 1.94 9.58 -0.65
C ARG A 17 3.29 9.58 0.03
N ASP A 18 3.39 8.75 1.07
CA ASP A 18 4.61 8.57 1.86
C ASP A 18 5.77 8.07 0.98
N GLY A 19 6.94 8.71 1.13
CA GLY A 19 8.14 8.42 0.33
C GLY A 19 8.06 8.81 -1.15
N VAL A 20 6.95 9.40 -1.62
CA VAL A 20 6.77 9.78 -3.04
C VAL A 20 6.53 11.29 -3.20
N ASP A 21 5.60 11.85 -2.45
CA ASP A 21 5.31 13.28 -2.49
C ASP A 21 6.16 14.03 -1.45
N ASP A 22 6.37 15.33 -1.65
CA ASP A 22 7.10 16.16 -0.68
C ASP A 22 6.23 16.40 0.56
N ILE A 23 6.55 15.70 1.66
CA ILE A 23 5.83 15.81 2.92
C ILE A 23 6.60 16.76 3.84
N PRO A 24 5.97 17.86 4.30
CA PRO A 24 6.62 18.82 5.19
C PRO A 24 7.17 18.16 6.46
N TYR A 25 8.39 18.51 6.88
CA TYR A 25 9.00 17.95 8.10
C TYR A 25 8.19 18.24 9.37
N ASP A 26 7.41 19.32 9.38
CA ASP A 26 6.54 19.72 10.48
C ASP A 26 5.15 19.05 10.44
N ILE A 27 4.92 18.08 9.53
CA ILE A 27 3.62 17.42 9.36
C ILE A 27 3.09 16.83 10.66
N HIS A 28 3.98 16.32 11.52
CA HIS A 28 3.62 15.74 12.82
C HIS A 28 3.09 16.78 13.83
N ASP A 29 3.43 18.06 13.64
CA ASP A 29 3.00 19.16 14.50
C ASP A 29 1.69 19.80 14.00
N ARG A 30 1.23 19.45 12.79
CA ARG A 30 0.02 20.02 12.20
C ARG A 30 -1.24 19.41 12.80
N ALA A 31 -2.22 20.26 13.06
CA ALA A 31 -3.54 19.79 13.47
C ALA A 31 -4.22 19.03 12.32
N LYS A 32 -4.98 17.98 12.66
CA LYS A 32 -5.81 17.21 11.72
C LYS A 32 -5.06 16.44 10.63
N VAL A 33 -3.85 15.98 10.92
CA VAL A 33 -3.18 14.98 10.08
C VAL A 33 -3.69 13.59 10.43
N THR A 34 -4.10 12.83 9.42
CA THR A 34 -4.42 11.41 9.57
C THR A 34 -3.68 10.59 8.54
N THR A 35 -3.53 9.29 8.80
CA THR A 35 -2.94 8.34 7.85
C THR A 35 -4.01 7.44 7.28
N ALA A 36 -3.84 7.01 6.03
CA ALA A 36 -4.66 5.96 5.43
C ALA A 36 -3.79 4.86 4.81
N GLY A 37 -4.30 3.63 4.83
CA GLY A 37 -3.68 2.49 4.17
C GLY A 37 -3.71 2.60 2.65
N ALA A 38 -2.91 1.80 1.95
CA ALA A 38 -2.98 1.71 0.50
C ALA A 38 -4.35 1.19 0.04
N THR A 39 -4.81 1.66 -1.11
CA THR A 39 -6.09 1.24 -1.68
C THR A 39 -5.98 -0.14 -2.36
N PRO A 40 -7.09 -0.90 -2.49
CA PRO A 40 -7.08 -2.14 -3.25
C PRO A 40 -6.60 -1.97 -4.69
N ALA A 41 -6.93 -0.84 -5.34
CA ALA A 41 -6.55 -0.59 -6.73
C ALA A 41 -5.04 -0.41 -6.91
N GLU A 42 -4.39 0.32 -5.99
CA GLU A 42 -2.92 0.49 -5.99
C GLU A 42 -2.20 -0.85 -5.76
N LEU A 43 -2.75 -1.68 -4.86
CA LEU A 43 -2.22 -3.01 -4.58
C LEU A 43 -2.40 -3.95 -5.78
N VAL A 44 -3.55 -3.94 -6.45
CA VAL A 44 -3.79 -4.71 -7.68
C VAL A 44 -2.78 -4.35 -8.76
N GLU A 45 -2.58 -3.05 -9.01
CA GLU A 45 -1.62 -2.61 -10.04
C GLU A 45 -0.19 -3.04 -9.68
N THR A 46 0.21 -2.89 -8.41
CA THR A 46 1.53 -3.31 -7.94
C THR A 46 1.73 -4.81 -8.04
N TYR A 47 0.74 -5.62 -7.64
CA TYR A 47 0.82 -7.08 -7.73
C TYR A 47 0.90 -7.57 -9.17
N ARG A 48 0.16 -6.94 -10.09
CA ARG A 48 0.22 -7.24 -11.53
C ARG A 48 1.63 -7.01 -12.08
N GLN A 49 2.23 -5.87 -11.76
CA GLN A 49 3.59 -5.56 -12.19
C GLN A 49 4.62 -6.49 -11.54
N ALA A 50 4.50 -6.75 -10.23
CA ALA A 50 5.40 -7.64 -9.50
C ALA A 50 5.37 -9.07 -10.06
N LEU A 51 4.18 -9.56 -10.42
CA LEU A 51 4.01 -10.88 -11.02
C LEU A 51 4.59 -10.97 -12.44
N ALA A 52 4.44 -9.90 -13.24
CA ALA A 52 5.05 -9.83 -14.56
C ALA A 52 6.59 -9.83 -14.47
N ASP A 53 7.15 -9.02 -13.59
CA ASP A 53 8.60 -8.94 -13.35
C ASP A 53 9.19 -10.23 -12.78
N SER A 54 8.39 -10.98 -12.01
CA SER A 54 8.81 -12.30 -11.51
C SER A 54 8.67 -13.42 -12.53
N GLY A 55 8.25 -13.11 -13.77
CA GLY A 55 8.03 -14.14 -14.79
C GLY A 55 6.90 -15.12 -14.44
N GLY A 56 5.99 -14.73 -13.54
CA GLY A 56 4.90 -15.58 -13.06
C GLY A 56 5.22 -16.42 -11.83
N ASP A 57 6.41 -16.29 -11.22
CA ASP A 57 6.81 -17.07 -10.02
C ASP A 57 5.96 -16.76 -8.78
N GLY A 58 5.21 -15.66 -8.81
CA GLY A 58 4.31 -15.24 -7.74
C GLY A 58 4.77 -13.97 -7.01
N VAL A 59 4.00 -13.57 -6.00
CA VAL A 59 4.22 -12.39 -5.17
C VAL A 59 3.95 -12.75 -3.70
N VAL A 60 4.88 -12.37 -2.82
CA VAL A 60 4.65 -12.33 -1.37
C VAL A 60 4.42 -10.88 -0.99
N ALA A 61 3.23 -10.58 -0.50
CA ALA A 61 2.82 -9.25 -0.11
C ALA A 61 2.78 -9.15 1.42
N VAL A 62 3.76 -8.46 2.00
CA VAL A 62 3.92 -8.31 3.45
C VAL A 62 3.35 -6.96 3.87
N HIS A 63 2.46 -6.95 4.86
CA HIS A 63 1.79 -5.72 5.30
C HIS A 63 1.88 -5.49 6.80
N LEU A 64 1.69 -4.23 7.20
CA LEU A 64 1.53 -3.90 8.62
C LEU A 64 0.33 -4.67 9.20
N SER A 65 0.42 -5.01 10.50
CA SER A 65 -0.63 -5.69 11.24
C SER A 65 -2.03 -5.12 10.95
N ALA A 66 -2.99 -6.01 10.73
CA ALA A 66 -4.40 -5.66 10.56
C ALA A 66 -5.00 -4.90 11.76
N ALA A 67 -4.38 -4.99 12.94
CA ALA A 67 -4.76 -4.21 14.12
C ALA A 67 -4.34 -2.73 14.04
N LEU A 68 -3.39 -2.40 13.16
CA LEU A 68 -2.80 -1.07 13.04
C LEU A 68 -3.15 -0.39 11.70
N SER A 69 -3.44 -1.15 10.65
CA SER A 69 -3.69 -0.60 9.32
C SER A 69 -4.75 -1.37 8.54
N SER A 70 -5.55 -0.63 7.77
CA SER A 70 -6.49 -1.19 6.80
C SER A 70 -5.81 -1.83 5.57
N THR A 71 -4.50 -1.61 5.39
CA THR A 71 -3.73 -2.09 4.23
C THR A 71 -3.81 -3.62 4.10
N TYR A 72 -3.74 -4.36 5.20
CA TYR A 72 -3.87 -5.83 5.15
C TYR A 72 -5.22 -6.27 4.56
N SER A 73 -6.33 -5.66 4.98
CA SER A 73 -7.66 -5.97 4.47
C SER A 73 -7.83 -5.59 3.00
N ALA A 74 -7.23 -4.47 2.58
CA ALA A 74 -7.16 -4.06 1.17
C ALA A 74 -6.34 -5.06 0.34
N ALA A 75 -5.22 -5.53 0.88
CA ALA A 75 -4.36 -6.53 0.25
C ALA A 75 -5.05 -7.87 0.07
N VAL A 76 -5.78 -8.36 1.08
CA VAL A 76 -6.59 -9.57 0.97
C VAL A 76 -7.67 -9.43 -0.10
N THR A 77 -8.27 -8.24 -0.24
CA THR A 77 -9.25 -7.96 -1.29
C THR A 77 -8.59 -8.01 -2.68
N ALA A 78 -7.48 -7.29 -2.86
CA ALA A 78 -6.72 -7.25 -4.11
C ALA A 78 -6.20 -8.62 -4.53
N ALA A 79 -5.68 -9.42 -3.60
CA ALA A 79 -5.11 -10.74 -3.88
C ALA A 79 -6.12 -11.74 -4.49
N ARG A 80 -7.43 -11.53 -4.27
CA ARG A 80 -8.48 -12.40 -4.85
C ARG A 80 -8.46 -12.40 -6.38
N GLU A 81 -8.00 -11.33 -7.02
CA GLU A 81 -7.87 -11.26 -8.49
C GLU A 81 -6.75 -12.15 -9.04
N PHE A 82 -5.78 -12.52 -8.19
CA PHE A 82 -4.57 -13.26 -8.60
C PHE A 82 -4.55 -14.72 -8.11
N GLY A 83 -5.53 -15.10 -7.29
CA GLY A 83 -5.64 -16.44 -6.73
C GLY A 83 -4.37 -16.85 -5.97
N PRO A 84 -3.79 -18.03 -6.24
CA PRO A 84 -2.60 -18.51 -5.52
C PRO A 84 -1.31 -17.76 -5.88
N SER A 85 -1.31 -16.93 -6.93
CA SER A 85 -0.12 -16.22 -7.39
C SER A 85 0.30 -15.08 -6.46
N VAL A 86 -0.59 -14.62 -5.57
CA VAL A 86 -0.30 -13.59 -4.58
C VAL A 86 -0.63 -14.12 -3.18
N ARG A 87 0.36 -14.09 -2.28
CA ARG A 87 0.20 -14.48 -0.87
C ARG A 87 0.36 -13.28 0.03
N VAL A 88 -0.71 -12.92 0.74
CA VAL A 88 -0.71 -11.85 1.75
C VAL A 88 -0.24 -12.40 3.09
N ILE A 89 0.70 -11.70 3.73
CA ILE A 89 1.26 -11.98 5.06
C ILE A 89 1.12 -10.75 5.94
#